data_AF-A0A934E537-F1
#
_entry.id   AF-A0A934E537-F1
#
_cell.length_a   1.000
_cell.length_b   1.000
_cell.length_c   1.000
_cell.angle_alpha   90.00
_cell.angle_beta   90.00
_cell.angle_gamma   90.00
#
_symmetry.space_group_name_H-M   'P 1'
#
loop_
_entity.id
_entity.type
_entity.pdbx_description
1 polymer ?
#
loop_
_entity_poly.entity_id
_entity_poly.type
_entity_poly.pdbx_seq_one_letter_code
_entity_poly.pdbx_strand_id
1 'polypeptide(L)'
;MDSRIEPCASGTYLTIDSLYDYCKIPGDCGRKIESEGKTALIKGYIDYVNVYDKTNYPNLPYQKFLITNDKHTKTMEVWVRSEFSEGVFDKIFKQEKLNPDWPVFVTGILVGFDMPVMGACHRGLKLDLTGQSALMFHSNDAE
;
A
#
# COMPACT_ATOMS: atom_id res chain seq x y z
N MET A 1 -11.83 29.71 6.42
CA MET A 1 -11.83 28.49 7.25
C MET A 1 -11.04 27.46 6.48
N ASP A 2 -9.86 27.14 7.00
CA ASP A 2 -8.75 26.46 6.35
C ASP A 2 -8.97 24.94 6.43
N SER A 3 -9.18 24.28 5.29
CA SER A 3 -9.44 22.83 5.21
C SER A 3 -8.38 22.12 4.38
N ARG A 4 -7.11 22.43 4.65
CA ARG A 4 -5.97 21.67 4.13
C ARG A 4 -5.85 20.39 4.93
N ILE A 5 -6.26 19.28 4.33
CA ILE A 5 -5.69 17.99 4.70
C ILE A 5 -4.65 17.71 3.61
N GLU A 6 -3.40 17.99 3.92
CA GLU A 6 -2.26 17.52 3.14
C GLU A 6 -1.79 16.19 3.75
N PRO A 7 -2.28 15.01 3.31
CA PRO A 7 -1.62 13.75 3.64
C PRO A 7 -0.27 13.58 2.89
N CYS A 8 0.39 14.69 2.55
CA CYS A 8 1.65 14.78 1.82
C CYS A 8 2.42 16.07 2.20
N ALA A 9 2.32 16.55 3.44
CA ALA A 9 3.40 17.39 3.96
C ALA A 9 4.66 16.52 3.99
N SER A 10 5.59 16.79 3.07
CA SER A 10 6.84 16.05 2.87
C SER A 10 7.49 15.70 4.21
N GLY A 11 7.47 14.41 4.56
CA GLY A 11 8.07 13.87 5.79
C GLY A 11 7.12 13.19 6.78
N THR A 12 5.80 13.24 6.58
CA THR A 12 4.84 12.55 7.48
C THR A 12 4.25 11.31 6.80
N TYR A 13 4.31 10.15 7.47
CA TYR A 13 3.72 8.89 7.01
C TYR A 13 2.38 8.60 7.72
N LEU A 14 1.55 7.76 7.11
CA LEU A 14 0.33 7.20 7.72
C LEU A 14 0.52 5.70 7.99
N THR A 15 -0.05 5.20 9.08
CA THR A 15 -0.25 3.75 9.24
C THR A 15 -1.50 3.32 8.48
N ILE A 16 -1.61 2.03 8.16
CA ILE A 16 -2.83 1.48 7.52
C ILE A 16 -4.07 1.76 8.36
N ASP A 17 -3.97 1.66 9.69
CA ASP A 17 -5.07 1.98 10.61
C ASP A 17 -5.54 3.43 10.46
N SER A 18 -4.63 4.40 10.60
CA SER A 18 -4.95 5.82 10.48
C SER A 18 -5.48 6.17 9.09
N LEU A 19 -4.95 5.54 8.05
CA LEU A 19 -5.42 5.73 6.68
C LEU A 19 -6.86 5.23 6.52
N TYR A 20 -7.20 4.04 7.03
CA TYR A 20 -8.55 3.49 6.90
C TYR A 20 -9.57 4.31 7.68
N ASP A 21 -9.21 4.78 8.87
CA ASP A 21 -10.08 5.64 9.69
C ASP A 21 -10.30 7.02 9.03
N TYR A 22 -9.25 7.56 8.39
CA TYR A 22 -9.32 8.81 7.63
C TYR A 22 -10.18 8.66 6.37
N CYS A 23 -9.94 7.60 5.60
CA CYS A 23 -10.61 7.33 4.33
C CYS A 23 -12.00 6.69 4.51
N LYS A 24 -12.42 6.39 5.74
CA LYS A 24 -13.69 5.71 6.06
C LYS A 24 -13.84 4.37 5.33
N ILE A 25 -12.83 3.51 5.44
CA ILE A 25 -12.81 2.16 4.85
C ILE A 25 -13.32 1.14 5.88
N PRO A 26 -14.19 0.19 5.49
CA PRO A 26 -14.80 0.04 4.17
C PRO A 26 -15.84 1.14 3.87
N GLY A 27 -15.84 1.61 2.62
CA GLY A 27 -16.85 2.54 2.13
C GLY A 27 -18.03 1.83 1.45
N ASP A 28 -19.01 2.62 0.98
CA ASP A 28 -20.10 2.12 0.14
C ASP A 28 -19.62 1.95 -1.31
N CYS A 29 -19.99 0.85 -1.96
CA CYS A 29 -19.69 0.65 -3.39
C CYS A 29 -20.30 1.74 -4.28
N GLY A 30 -19.65 2.02 -5.40
CA GLY A 30 -20.05 3.06 -6.34
C GLY A 30 -19.89 4.50 -5.83
N ARG A 31 -19.47 4.72 -4.57
CA ARG A 31 -19.19 6.05 -4.03
C ARG A 31 -17.70 6.30 -3.98
N LYS A 32 -17.23 7.33 -4.67
CA LYS A 32 -15.83 7.76 -4.60
C LYS A 32 -15.47 8.16 -3.17
N ILE A 33 -14.37 7.62 -2.65
CA ILE A 33 -13.78 8.01 -1.37
C ILE A 33 -13.00 9.32 -1.56
N GLU A 34 -13.08 10.23 -0.60
CA GLU A 34 -12.47 11.56 -0.70
C GLU A 34 -10.94 11.51 -0.88
N SER A 35 -10.29 10.48 -0.37
CA SER A 35 -8.85 10.28 -0.46
C SER A 35 -8.37 9.76 -1.82
N GLU A 36 -9.27 9.31 -2.70
CA GLU A 36 -8.89 8.75 -4.01
C GLU A 36 -8.20 9.78 -4.91
N GLY A 37 -7.10 9.37 -5.51
CA GLY A 37 -6.24 10.21 -6.34
C GLY A 37 -5.22 11.03 -5.55
N LYS A 38 -5.27 11.03 -4.21
CA LYS A 38 -4.24 11.65 -3.37
C LYS A 38 -3.02 10.73 -3.30
N THR A 39 -1.83 11.33 -3.30
CA THR A 39 -0.59 10.63 -2.95
C THR A 39 -0.54 10.43 -1.43
N ALA A 40 0.05 9.34 -0.97
CA ALA A 40 0.31 9.09 0.45
C ALA A 40 1.60 8.28 0.65
N LEU A 41 2.28 8.52 1.77
CA LEU A 41 3.38 7.71 2.29
C LEU A 41 2.85 6.80 3.40
N ILE A 42 2.82 5.49 3.17
CA ILE A 42 2.22 4.52 4.08
C ILE A 42 3.30 3.65 4.73
N LYS A 43 3.28 3.57 6.07
CA LYS A 43 4.07 2.60 6.85
C LYS A 43 3.27 1.31 7.02
N GLY A 44 3.90 0.17 6.75
CA GLY A 44 3.37 -1.16 7.02
C GLY A 44 4.48 -2.20 7.04
N TYR A 45 4.11 -3.48 7.02
CA TYR A 45 5.04 -4.62 6.93
C TYR A 45 4.68 -5.48 5.73
N ILE A 46 5.67 -5.92 4.97
CA ILE A 46 5.43 -6.77 3.79
C ILE A 46 4.85 -8.11 4.24
N ASP A 47 3.76 -8.53 3.61
CA ASP A 47 3.32 -9.91 3.67
C ASP A 47 4.03 -10.71 2.57
N TYR A 48 5.14 -11.35 2.93
CA TYR A 48 5.99 -12.07 1.98
C TYR A 48 5.30 -13.28 1.33
N VAL A 49 4.21 -13.80 1.92
CA VAL A 49 3.40 -14.87 1.32
C VAL A 49 2.56 -14.34 0.15
N ASN A 50 2.27 -13.04 0.14
CA ASN A 50 1.39 -12.38 -0.82
C ASN A 50 2.16 -11.39 -1.70
N VAL A 51 3.27 -11.83 -2.29
CA VAL A 51 4.07 -11.09 -3.28
C VAL A 51 3.92 -11.74 -4.66
N TYR A 52 3.43 -10.97 -5.63
CA TYR A 52 3.11 -11.43 -6.98
C TYR A 52 3.88 -10.61 -8.02
N ASP A 53 5.06 -11.09 -8.40
CA ASP A 53 5.86 -10.53 -9.49
C ASP A 53 5.70 -11.34 -10.80
N LYS A 54 6.05 -10.74 -11.94
CA LYS A 54 5.93 -11.39 -13.26
C LYS A 54 6.98 -12.45 -13.55
N THR A 55 8.09 -12.51 -12.82
CA THR A 55 9.10 -13.55 -12.97
C THR A 55 8.57 -14.87 -12.44
N ASN A 56 7.95 -14.85 -11.25
CA ASN A 56 7.36 -16.03 -10.62
C ASN A 56 5.93 -16.31 -11.13
N TYR A 57 5.19 -15.28 -11.53
CA TYR A 57 3.79 -15.39 -11.97
C TYR A 57 3.54 -14.68 -13.32
N PRO A 58 4.14 -15.16 -14.43
CA PRO A 58 4.11 -14.47 -15.72
C PRO A 58 2.70 -14.28 -16.30
N ASN A 59 1.77 -15.17 -15.95
CA ASN A 59 0.41 -15.18 -16.45
C ASN A 59 -0.54 -14.21 -15.74
N LEU A 60 -0.17 -13.66 -14.58
CA LEU A 60 -1.03 -12.71 -13.87
C LEU A 60 -1.07 -11.36 -14.59
N PRO A 61 -2.22 -10.71 -14.79
CA PRO A 61 -2.29 -9.44 -15.53
C PRO A 61 -1.72 -8.25 -14.75
N TYR A 62 -1.27 -8.45 -13.51
CA TYR A 62 -0.79 -7.43 -12.60
C TYR A 62 0.48 -7.88 -11.88
N GLN A 63 1.14 -6.93 -11.24
CA GLN A 63 2.18 -7.15 -10.26
C GLN A 63 1.82 -6.40 -8.99
N LYS A 64 1.80 -7.09 -7.85
CA LYS A 64 1.39 -6.49 -6.58
C LYS A 64 2.01 -7.22 -5.40
N PHE A 65 1.96 -6.57 -4.24
CA PHE A 65 2.24 -7.22 -2.96
C PHE A 65 1.28 -6.69 -1.90
N LEU A 66 1.15 -7.41 -0.79
CA LEU A 66 0.40 -6.93 0.37
C LEU A 66 1.34 -6.28 1.40
N ILE A 67 0.84 -5.22 2.03
CA ILE A 67 1.37 -4.72 3.30
C ILE A 67 0.33 -4.87 4.41
N THR A 68 0.80 -5.04 5.63
CA THR A 68 -0.02 -5.22 6.83
C THR A 68 0.26 -4.12 7.85
N ASN A 69 -0.69 -3.88 8.76
CA ASN A 69 -0.42 -3.05 9.93
C ASN A 69 0.46 -3.81 10.93
N ASP A 70 0.94 -3.11 11.94
CA ASP A 70 1.83 -3.65 12.98
C ASP A 70 1.24 -4.87 13.73
N LYS A 71 -0.10 -4.95 13.80
CA LYS A 71 -0.81 -6.07 14.43
C LYS A 71 -1.16 -7.20 13.47
N HIS A 72 -0.80 -7.09 12.19
CA HIS A 72 -1.18 -8.02 11.11
C HIS A 72 -2.69 -8.33 11.03
N THR A 73 -3.54 -7.35 11.39
CA THR A 73 -5.00 -7.48 11.41
C THR A 73 -5.68 -6.77 10.23
N LYS A 74 -5.00 -5.81 9.61
CA LYS A 74 -5.46 -5.10 8.42
C LYS A 74 -4.40 -5.20 7.34
N THR A 75 -4.86 -5.31 6.10
CA THR A 75 -4.00 -5.43 4.93
C THR A 75 -4.35 -4.38 3.89
N MET A 76 -3.38 -4.03 3.06
CA MET A 76 -3.53 -3.16 1.90
C MET A 76 -2.78 -3.74 0.72
N GLU A 77 -3.41 -3.73 -0.45
CA GLU A 77 -2.74 -4.09 -1.70
C GLU A 77 -1.90 -2.91 -2.21
N VAL A 78 -0.66 -3.19 -2.59
CA VAL A 78 0.21 -2.26 -3.30
C VAL A 78 0.42 -2.80 -4.71
N TRP A 79 -0.09 -2.06 -5.70
CA TRP A 79 0.01 -2.40 -7.11
C TRP A 79 1.21 -1.71 -7.75
N VAL A 80 2.02 -2.51 -8.45
CA VAL A 80 3.22 -2.06 -9.17
C VAL A 80 2.89 -1.97 -10.65
N ARG A 81 2.92 -0.76 -11.21
CA ARG A 81 2.77 -0.58 -12.66
C ARG A 81 4.00 -1.11 -13.38
N SER A 82 3.83 -1.61 -14.60
CA SER A 82 4.90 -2.27 -15.38
C SER A 82 6.13 -1.38 -15.59
N GLU A 83 5.92 -0.08 -15.79
CA GLU A 83 6.99 0.90 -15.98
C GLU A 83 7.84 1.12 -14.71
N PHE A 84 7.35 0.70 -13.53
CA PHE A 84 8.02 0.85 -12.25
C PHE A 84 8.42 -0.49 -11.63
N SER A 85 8.17 -1.63 -12.29
CA SER A 85 8.39 -2.94 -11.68
C SER A 85 9.85 -3.37 -11.60
N GLU A 86 10.71 -2.82 -12.45
CA GLU A 86 12.14 -3.13 -12.44
C GLU A 86 12.75 -2.77 -11.07
N GLY A 87 13.35 -3.75 -10.41
CA GLY A 87 14.03 -3.60 -9.12
C GLY A 87 13.12 -3.49 -7.88
N VAL A 88 11.80 -3.33 -8.00
CA VAL A 88 10.89 -3.28 -6.82
C VAL A 88 10.87 -4.62 -6.10
N PHE A 89 10.64 -5.70 -6.85
CA PHE A 89 10.56 -7.04 -6.26
C PHE A 89 11.92 -7.56 -5.81
N ASP A 90 13.00 -7.24 -6.53
CA ASP A 90 14.36 -7.56 -6.09
C ASP A 90 14.68 -6.92 -4.73
N LYS A 91 14.26 -5.67 -4.50
CA LYS A 91 14.38 -5.01 -3.19
C LYS A 91 13.58 -5.74 -2.12
N ILE A 92 12.34 -6.14 -2.42
CA ILE A 92 11.49 -6.89 -1.48
C ILE A 92 12.13 -8.23 -1.10
N PHE A 93 12.54 -9.04 -2.07
CA PHE A 93 13.17 -10.35 -1.83
C PHE A 93 14.55 -10.24 -1.18
N LYS A 94 15.30 -9.17 -1.46
CA LYS A 94 16.54 -8.88 -0.73
C LYS A 94 16.24 -8.53 0.73
N GLN A 95 15.22 -7.71 0.98
CA GLN A 95 14.85 -7.33 2.35
C GLN A 95 14.35 -8.52 3.16
N GLU A 96 13.55 -9.40 2.57
CA GLU A 96 13.07 -10.64 3.21
C GLU A 96 14.21 -11.45 3.84
N LYS A 97 15.33 -11.54 3.13
CA LYS A 97 16.52 -12.30 3.57
C LYS A 97 17.34 -11.57 4.63
N LEU A 98 17.31 -10.24 4.63
CA LEU A 98 18.16 -9.43 5.49
C LEU A 98 17.47 -9.06 6.80
N ASN A 99 16.29 -8.44 6.73
CA ASN A 99 15.51 -8.04 7.89
C ASN A 99 14.00 -8.07 7.54
N PRO A 100 13.35 -9.24 7.62
CA PRO A 100 11.94 -9.39 7.25
C PRO A 100 10.99 -8.60 8.16
N ASP A 101 11.42 -8.30 9.39
CA ASP A 101 10.60 -7.57 10.38
C ASP A 101 10.73 -6.04 10.25
N TRP A 102 11.49 -5.53 9.29
CA TRP A 102 11.58 -4.08 9.10
C TRP A 102 10.32 -3.53 8.44
N PRO A 103 9.76 -2.42 8.95
CA PRO A 103 8.68 -1.75 8.26
C PRO A 103 9.11 -1.26 6.89
N VAL A 104 8.17 -1.33 5.96
CA VAL A 104 8.23 -0.72 4.65
C VAL A 104 7.45 0.59 4.65
N PHE A 105 8.02 1.58 3.98
CA PHE A 105 7.41 2.87 3.69
C PHE A 105 7.17 2.95 2.20
N VAL A 106 5.89 3.03 1.82
CA VAL A 106 5.45 2.98 0.43
C VAL A 106 4.78 4.29 0.06
N THR A 107 5.31 4.98 -0.95
CA THR A 107 4.66 6.15 -1.55
C THR A 107 3.82 5.70 -2.75
N GLY A 108 2.59 6.16 -2.83
CA GLY A 108 1.77 5.89 -4.01
C GLY A 108 0.49 6.69 -4.05
N ILE A 109 -0.28 6.50 -5.12
CA ILE A 109 -1.60 7.10 -5.32
C ILE A 109 -2.66 6.17 -4.75
N LEU A 110 -3.55 6.72 -3.93
CA LEU A 110 -4.68 6.00 -3.36
C LEU A 110 -5.76 5.77 -4.43
N VAL A 111 -6.17 4.52 -4.61
CA VAL A 111 -7.18 4.12 -5.59
C VAL A 111 -8.27 3.29 -4.90
N GLY A 112 -9.52 3.71 -5.03
CA GLY A 112 -10.66 2.99 -4.49
C GLY A 112 -11.10 1.89 -5.46
N PHE A 113 -11.58 0.78 -4.93
CA PHE A 113 -12.10 -0.33 -5.74
C PHE A 113 -13.27 -1.01 -5.02
N ASP A 114 -14.24 -1.49 -5.80
CA ASP A 114 -15.42 -2.15 -5.26
C ASP A 114 -15.14 -3.66 -5.11
N MET A 115 -15.42 -4.19 -3.93
CA MET A 115 -15.22 -5.58 -3.56
C MET A 115 -16.56 -6.24 -3.26
N PRO A 116 -16.99 -7.25 -4.04
CA PRO A 116 -18.10 -8.09 -3.66
C PRO A 116 -17.70 -8.98 -2.47
N VAL A 117 -18.47 -8.92 -1.38
CA VAL A 117 -18.25 -9.74 -0.17
C VAL A 117 -19.56 -10.41 0.22
N MET A 118 -19.70 -11.70 -0.10
CA MET A 118 -20.81 -12.60 0.29
C MET A 118 -22.18 -11.92 0.47
N GLY A 119 -22.76 -11.42 -0.64
CA GLY A 119 -24.09 -10.80 -0.64
C GLY A 119 -24.11 -9.30 -0.32
N ALA A 120 -22.98 -8.72 0.05
CA ALA A 120 -22.75 -7.28 0.17
C ALA A 120 -21.66 -6.82 -0.82
N CYS A 121 -21.52 -5.51 -0.95
CA CYS A 121 -20.44 -4.87 -1.68
C CYS A 121 -19.82 -3.80 -0.79
N HIS A 122 -18.50 -3.81 -0.68
CA HIS A 122 -17.73 -2.82 0.06
C HIS A 122 -16.71 -2.14 -0.83
N ARG A 123 -16.49 -0.85 -0.62
CA ARG A 123 -15.40 -0.14 -1.29
C ARG A 123 -14.13 -0.24 -0.46
N GLY A 124 -13.10 -0.84 -1.04
CA GLY A 124 -11.75 -0.94 -0.51
C GLY A 124 -10.84 0.18 -1.03
N LEU A 125 -9.59 0.17 -0.54
CA LEU A 125 -8.55 1.10 -0.93
C LEU A 125 -7.27 0.32 -1.23
N LYS A 126 -6.63 0.62 -2.36
CA LYS A 126 -5.31 0.12 -2.73
C LYS A 126 -4.37 1.28 -3.01
N LEU A 127 -3.09 0.97 -3.08
CA LEU A 127 -2.04 1.92 -3.40
C LEU A 127 -1.41 1.58 -4.75
N ASP A 128 -1.42 2.51 -5.70
CA ASP A 128 -0.68 2.37 -6.96
C ASP A 128 0.68 3.08 -6.81
N LEU A 129 1.78 2.34 -6.96
CA LEU A 129 3.14 2.87 -6.81
C LEU A 129 3.45 3.97 -7.84
N THR A 130 4.06 5.06 -7.36
CA THR A 130 4.39 6.25 -8.18
C THR A 130 5.83 6.28 -8.69
N GLY A 131 6.63 5.22 -8.46
CA GLY A 131 8.01 5.11 -8.96
C GLY A 131 8.85 4.05 -8.24
N GLN A 132 10.06 3.77 -8.72
CA GLN A 132 10.96 2.76 -8.15
C GLN A 132 11.58 3.17 -6.79
N SER A 133 11.72 4.48 -6.56
CA SER A 133 12.21 5.07 -5.30
C SER A 133 11.11 5.20 -4.24
N ALA A 134 9.88 4.81 -4.57
CA ALA A 134 8.73 4.95 -3.68
C ALA A 134 8.64 3.85 -2.61
N LEU A 135 9.62 2.95 -2.52
CA LEU A 135 9.66 1.86 -1.55
C LEU A 135 10.97 1.91 -0.75
N MET A 136 10.85 2.12 0.56
CA MET A 136 11.97 2.24 1.49
C MET A 136 11.76 1.32 2.71
N PHE A 137 12.84 0.76 3.23
CA PHE A 137 12.83 -0.05 4.45
C PHE A 137 13.67 0.64 5.52
N HIS A 138 13.19 0.67 6.76
CA HIS A 138 13.93 1.24 7.89
C HIS A 138 13.81 0.32 9.11
N SER A 139 14.83 0.30 9.97
CA SER A 139 14.73 -0.33 11.28
C SER A 139 13.75 0.45 12.17
N ASN A 140 13.14 -0.24 13.14
CA ASN A 140 12.41 0.45 14.21
C ASN A 140 13.37 1.08 15.25
N ASP A 141 14.66 0.77 15.21
CA ASP A 141 15.69 1.18 16.19
C ASP A 141 16.32 2.56 15.91
N ALA A 142 15.57 3.50 15.34
CA ALA A 142 16.01 4.89 15.21
C ALA A 142 15.33 5.76 16.26
N GLU A 143 15.74 5.57 17.52
CA GLU A 143 15.68 6.58 18.59
C GLU A 143 17.10 7.03 18.95
#